data_AF-A0A1F4V8Y1-F1
#
_entry.id   AF-A0A1F4V8Y1-F1
#
_cell.length_a   1.000
_cell.length_b   1.000
_cell.length_c   1.000
_cell.angle_alpha   90.00
_cell.angle_beta   90.00
_cell.angle_gamma   90.00
#
_symmetry.space_group_name_H-M   'P 1'
#
loop_
_entity.id
_entity.type
_entity.pdbx_description
1 polymer ?
#
loop_
_entity_poly.entity_id
_entity_poly.type
_entity_poly.pdbx_seq_one_letter_code
_entity_poly.pdbx_strand_id
1 'polypeptide(L)'
;MRLPAIVIILISTLIIGLSIKVLLNEYFENDNLTSSPAINLQDSGSNNTLSESDNNPTPSLSTPAAIPTPSKSPATTSPNNPTPSPSINAEYVDVYVTYYGWHDNDPSGNKIAYPKKYFNEAKHDTAGGKGTYDDPITFASDKELFEVGTVLYVPYIKKYIVMEDQCSTCEDNYDDGRKHIDIWMSSNDDYEDELYECQRYWTRNKTKVEKDPPKNREVNSKPLFDKENGECLNSI
;
A
#
# COMPACT_ATOMS: atom_id res chain seq x y z
N MET A 1 -66.14 -23.51 38.71
CA MET A 1 -65.13 -22.45 38.95
C MET A 1 -63.75 -23.07 38.75
N ARG A 2 -62.94 -22.50 37.84
CA ARG A 2 -61.51 -22.76 37.52
C ARG A 2 -61.14 -23.99 36.65
N LEU A 3 -60.75 -23.69 35.40
CA LEU A 3 -59.80 -24.44 34.55
C LEU A 3 -58.34 -24.09 34.92
N PRO A 4 -57.37 -24.95 34.59
CA PRO A 4 -56.09 -24.51 34.01
C PRO A 4 -55.76 -25.30 32.73
N ALA A 5 -55.59 -24.65 31.58
CA ALA A 5 -54.33 -24.07 31.06
C ALA A 5 -53.31 -25.13 30.58
N ILE A 6 -53.57 -25.70 29.38
CA ILE A 6 -52.56 -26.37 28.55
C ILE A 6 -52.75 -25.88 27.13
N VAL A 7 -52.08 -24.78 26.75
CA VAL A 7 -51.66 -24.47 25.37
C VAL A 7 -50.49 -23.48 25.47
N ILE A 8 -49.58 -23.52 24.50
CA ILE A 8 -48.53 -22.53 24.17
C ILE A 8 -47.13 -22.86 24.72
N ILE A 9 -46.51 -23.92 24.19
CA ILE A 9 -45.04 -23.98 24.01
C ILE A 9 -44.76 -24.60 22.64
N LEU A 10 -45.15 -23.92 21.56
CA LEU A 10 -44.66 -24.17 20.20
C LEU A 10 -44.89 -22.88 19.43
N ILE A 11 -43.97 -21.91 19.54
CA ILE A 11 -43.62 -20.82 18.61
C ILE A 11 -42.61 -19.95 19.38
N SER A 12 -41.31 -20.26 19.33
CA SER A 12 -40.29 -19.28 19.73
C SER A 12 -38.94 -19.39 18.99
N THR A 13 -38.79 -20.31 18.03
CA THR A 13 -37.52 -20.46 17.31
C THR A 13 -37.53 -19.93 15.87
N LEU A 14 -38.60 -19.24 15.42
CA LEU A 14 -38.69 -18.70 14.06
C LEU A 14 -38.69 -17.16 13.96
N ILE A 15 -38.43 -16.42 15.04
CA ILE A 15 -38.44 -14.95 15.01
C ILE A 15 -37.01 -14.34 15.08
N ILE A 16 -36.00 -15.11 15.48
CA ILE A 16 -34.63 -14.57 15.61
C ILE A 16 -33.90 -14.54 14.25
N GLY A 17 -34.25 -15.43 13.31
CA GLY A 17 -33.61 -15.49 11.98
C GLY A 17 -34.10 -14.43 10.97
N LEU A 18 -35.28 -13.84 11.16
CA LEU A 18 -35.84 -12.85 10.24
C LEU A 18 -35.43 -11.41 10.59
N SER A 19 -35.09 -11.14 11.85
CA SER A 19 -34.74 -9.79 12.30
C SER A 19 -33.34 -9.34 11.87
N ILE A 20 -32.40 -10.27 11.63
CA ILE A 20 -31.03 -9.93 11.19
C ILE A 20 -30.96 -9.62 9.68
N LYS A 21 -31.77 -10.30 8.84
CA LYS A 21 -31.79 -10.01 7.40
C LYS A 21 -32.45 -8.67 7.05
N VAL A 22 -33.44 -8.23 7.83
CA VAL A 22 -34.11 -6.93 7.59
C VAL A 22 -33.20 -5.76 7.99
N LEU A 23 -32.40 -5.90 9.06
CA LEU A 23 -31.49 -4.83 9.51
C LEU A 23 -30.24 -4.65 8.64
N LEU A 24 -29.80 -5.68 7.89
CA LEU A 24 -28.68 -5.53 6.95
C LEU A 24 -29.11 -5.01 5.57
N ASN A 25 -30.40 -5.10 5.21
CA ASN A 25 -30.89 -4.66 3.91
C ASN A 25 -31.35 -3.19 3.89
N GLU A 26 -31.62 -2.57 5.05
CA GLU A 26 -31.93 -1.14 5.15
C GLU A 26 -30.68 -0.24 5.28
N TYR A 27 -29.48 -0.82 5.46
CA TYR A 27 -28.23 -0.06 5.53
C TYR A 27 -27.55 0.13 4.16
N PHE A 28 -28.02 -0.56 3.10
CA PHE A 28 -27.40 -0.53 1.76
C PHE A 28 -28.27 0.10 0.65
N GLU A 29 -29.48 0.59 0.95
CA GLU A 29 -30.34 1.28 -0.03
C GLU A 29 -30.52 2.77 0.29
N ASN A 30 -29.43 3.50 0.55
CA ASN A 30 -29.46 4.96 0.52
C ASN A 30 -28.11 5.50 0.05
N ASP A 31 -27.73 5.23 -1.20
CA ASP A 31 -26.94 6.21 -1.94
C ASP A 31 -27.45 6.30 -3.37
N ASN A 32 -27.92 7.50 -3.65
CA ASN A 32 -28.69 7.89 -4.80
C ASN A 32 -27.77 8.06 -6.00
N LEU A 33 -28.19 7.47 -7.11
CA LEU A 33 -27.69 7.59 -8.46
C LEU A 33 -27.33 9.05 -8.82
N THR A 34 -26.04 9.35 -8.96
CA THR A 34 -25.61 10.44 -9.86
C THR A 34 -24.51 9.92 -10.77
N SER A 35 -24.91 9.65 -12.01
CA SER A 35 -24.04 9.40 -13.14
C SER A 35 -23.11 10.59 -13.37
N SER A 36 -21.80 10.39 -13.23
CA SER A 36 -20.81 11.37 -13.70
C SER A 36 -20.94 11.59 -15.21
N PRO A 37 -20.96 12.85 -15.68
CA PRO A 37 -20.96 13.14 -17.11
C PRO A 37 -19.55 12.96 -17.68
N ALA A 38 -19.47 12.34 -18.86
CA ALA A 38 -18.32 12.39 -19.72
C ALA A 38 -18.07 13.85 -20.14
N ILE A 39 -16.92 14.42 -19.75
CA ILE A 39 -16.51 15.75 -20.21
C ILE A 39 -15.54 15.60 -21.38
N ASN A 40 -16.00 16.09 -22.54
CA ASN A 40 -15.23 16.35 -23.74
C ASN A 40 -14.11 17.37 -23.43
N LEU A 41 -12.85 16.97 -23.59
CA LEU A 41 -11.74 17.91 -23.69
C LEU A 41 -11.62 18.36 -25.15
N GLN A 42 -12.13 19.57 -25.41
CA GLN A 42 -11.78 20.35 -26.58
C GLN A 42 -10.48 21.12 -26.30
N ASP A 43 -9.56 20.93 -27.22
CA ASP A 43 -8.38 21.73 -27.58
C ASP A 43 -8.40 23.19 -27.12
N SER A 44 -7.32 23.61 -26.47
CA SER A 44 -6.91 25.01 -26.38
C SER A 44 -5.39 25.11 -26.23
N GLY A 45 -4.72 25.12 -27.38
CA GLY A 45 -3.95 26.30 -27.80
C GLY A 45 -2.85 26.82 -26.86
N SER A 46 -1.62 26.43 -27.20
CA SER A 46 -0.39 27.19 -26.93
C SER A 46 -0.55 28.69 -27.23
N ASN A 47 0.07 29.53 -26.39
CA ASN A 47 0.96 30.59 -26.86
C ASN A 47 1.90 31.07 -25.75
N ASN A 48 3.20 30.84 -25.98
CA ASN A 48 4.32 31.54 -25.38
C ASN A 48 4.19 33.05 -25.62
N THR A 49 4.64 33.88 -24.66
CA THR A 49 5.51 35.03 -24.97
C THR A 49 6.34 35.40 -23.74
N LEU A 50 7.64 35.51 -24.00
CA LEU A 50 8.76 35.86 -23.15
C LEU A 50 8.68 37.30 -22.62
N SER A 51 9.18 37.54 -21.41
CA SER A 51 9.91 38.78 -21.12
C SER A 51 10.97 38.53 -20.03
N GLU A 52 12.21 38.78 -20.43
CA GLU A 52 13.44 38.79 -19.63
C GLU A 52 13.43 39.93 -18.60
N SER A 53 14.02 39.69 -17.43
CA SER A 53 14.92 40.68 -16.84
C SER A 53 15.95 40.00 -15.94
N ASP A 54 17.18 39.98 -16.43
CA ASP A 54 18.41 39.70 -15.72
C ASP A 54 18.54 40.54 -14.45
N ASN A 55 19.02 39.93 -13.35
CA ASN A 55 19.92 40.56 -12.38
C ASN A 55 20.58 39.49 -11.49
N ASN A 56 21.72 39.00 -11.97
CA ASN A 56 22.65 38.14 -11.24
C ASN A 56 23.81 38.99 -10.68
N PRO A 57 24.11 38.94 -9.38
CA PRO A 57 25.44 39.22 -8.87
C PRO A 57 26.18 37.90 -8.54
N THR A 58 27.28 37.68 -9.26
CA THR A 58 28.22 36.55 -9.11
C THR A 58 29.13 36.72 -7.87
N PRO A 59 29.99 35.75 -7.51
CA PRO A 59 29.96 35.03 -6.24
C PRO A 59 31.05 35.46 -5.26
N SER A 60 30.80 35.34 -3.96
CA SER A 60 31.86 35.48 -2.95
C SER A 60 32.55 34.13 -2.71
N LEU A 61 33.81 34.05 -3.17
CA LEU A 61 34.77 32.97 -2.94
C LEU A 61 34.94 32.72 -1.44
N SER A 62 34.55 31.53 -0.98
CA SER A 62 34.95 31.01 0.32
C SER A 62 36.09 30.01 0.13
N THR A 63 37.22 30.31 0.77
CA THR A 63 38.50 29.59 0.75
C THR A 63 38.34 28.12 1.13
N PRO A 64 38.97 27.17 0.42
CA PRO A 64 39.00 25.76 0.82
C PRO A 64 39.91 25.56 2.04
N ALA A 65 39.36 25.04 3.14
CA ALA A 65 40.15 24.51 4.24
C ALA A 65 40.82 23.20 3.82
N ALA A 66 42.07 23.02 4.27
CA ALA A 66 43.00 21.99 3.83
C ALA A 66 42.50 20.55 3.99
N ILE A 67 42.75 19.75 2.94
CA ILE A 67 42.66 18.30 2.93
C ILE A 67 43.76 17.71 3.83
N PRO A 68 43.45 16.89 4.85
CA PRO A 68 44.46 16.03 5.45
C PRO A 68 44.71 14.82 4.53
N THR A 69 45.97 14.69 4.10
CA THR A 69 46.54 13.52 3.43
C THR A 69 46.29 12.20 4.21
N PRO A 70 46.28 11.05 3.53
CA PRO A 70 45.81 9.78 4.08
C PRO A 70 46.83 9.18 5.06
N SER A 71 46.37 8.87 6.27
CA SER A 71 47.15 8.09 7.24
C SER A 71 47.08 6.61 6.88
N LYS A 72 48.20 6.05 6.40
CA LYS A 72 48.42 4.61 6.31
C LYS A 72 48.72 4.05 7.70
N SER A 73 47.90 3.12 8.19
CA SER A 73 48.32 2.01 9.09
C SER A 73 47.14 1.05 9.36
N PRO A 74 47.36 -0.21 9.78
CA PRO A 74 47.99 -1.31 9.06
C PRO A 74 47.00 -2.48 8.84
N ALA A 75 47.33 -3.33 7.86
CA ALA A 75 46.59 -4.54 7.57
C ALA A 75 46.77 -5.65 8.63
N THR A 76 45.69 -6.41 8.80
CA THR A 76 45.59 -7.87 9.02
C THR A 76 45.13 -8.32 10.41
N THR A 77 43.91 -8.87 10.49
CA THR A 77 43.65 -10.29 10.83
C THR A 77 42.23 -10.70 10.38
N SER A 78 42.20 -11.62 9.41
CA SER A 78 41.21 -12.61 8.95
C SER A 78 39.69 -12.55 9.23
N PRO A 79 38.89 -13.16 8.32
CA PRO A 79 37.45 -13.01 8.26
C PRO A 79 36.75 -14.00 9.19
N ASN A 80 35.86 -13.50 10.04
CA ASN A 80 34.77 -14.33 10.53
C ASN A 80 33.79 -14.49 9.38
N ASN A 81 33.93 -15.62 8.67
CA ASN A 81 32.94 -16.11 7.72
C ASN A 81 31.62 -16.24 8.50
N PRO A 82 30.57 -15.42 8.24
CA PRO A 82 29.29 -15.65 8.89
C PRO A 82 28.83 -17.05 8.48
N THR A 83 28.50 -17.87 9.47
CA THR A 83 27.80 -19.14 9.28
C THR A 83 26.68 -18.93 8.26
N PRO A 84 26.61 -19.72 7.17
CA PRO A 84 25.53 -19.58 6.22
C PRO A 84 24.21 -19.75 6.97
N SER A 85 23.45 -18.66 7.06
CA SER A 85 22.06 -18.70 7.46
C SER A 85 21.37 -19.79 6.64
N PRO A 86 20.45 -20.59 7.21
CA PRO A 86 19.77 -21.65 6.47
C PRO A 86 19.27 -21.07 5.14
N SER A 87 19.73 -21.68 4.04
CA SER A 87 19.24 -21.40 2.70
C SER A 87 17.80 -21.91 2.62
N ILE A 88 16.87 -21.14 3.16
CA ILE A 88 15.45 -21.33 2.87
C ILE A 88 15.33 -20.96 1.39
N ASN A 89 15.00 -21.95 0.55
CA ASN A 89 14.77 -21.66 -0.87
C ASN A 89 13.70 -20.57 -0.94
N ALA A 90 14.04 -19.45 -1.58
CA ALA A 90 13.11 -18.34 -1.75
C ALA A 90 11.86 -18.81 -2.50
N GLU A 91 10.69 -18.59 -1.91
CA GLU A 91 9.41 -18.82 -2.57
C GLU A 91 9.05 -17.57 -3.37
N TYR A 92 8.79 -17.74 -4.67
CA TYR A 92 8.34 -16.65 -5.53
C TYR A 92 6.91 -16.89 -6.00
N VAL A 93 6.10 -15.84 -5.93
CA VAL A 93 4.71 -15.84 -6.36
C VAL A 93 4.55 -14.86 -7.52
N ASP A 94 3.94 -15.31 -8.62
CA ASP A 94 3.52 -14.41 -9.69
C ASP A 94 2.23 -13.70 -9.27
N VAL A 95 2.22 -12.37 -9.31
CA VAL A 95 1.07 -11.52 -8.92
C VAL A 95 0.83 -10.42 -9.95
N TYR A 96 -0.44 -10.04 -10.11
CA TYR A 96 -0.84 -8.73 -10.62
C TYR A 96 -0.65 -7.71 -9.50
N VAL A 97 -0.08 -6.54 -9.82
CA VAL A 97 0.20 -5.49 -8.84
C VAL A 97 -0.45 -4.19 -9.28
N THR A 98 -1.31 -3.65 -8.43
CA THR A 98 -1.78 -2.26 -8.48
C THR A 98 -1.25 -1.49 -7.26
N TYR A 99 -1.63 -0.22 -7.19
CA TYR A 99 -1.34 0.65 -6.07
C TYR A 99 -2.60 1.41 -5.70
N TYR A 100 -2.77 1.64 -4.40
CA TYR A 100 -3.84 2.44 -3.83
C TYR A 100 -3.25 3.53 -2.92
N GLY A 101 -4.07 4.49 -2.54
CA GLY A 101 -3.70 5.65 -1.76
C GLY A 101 -4.89 6.20 -0.99
N TRP A 102 -4.78 7.45 -0.54
CA TRP A 102 -5.75 8.04 0.38
C TRP A 102 -7.17 8.10 -0.18
N HIS A 103 -7.33 8.45 -1.46
CA HIS A 103 -8.63 8.71 -2.07
C HIS A 103 -9.40 7.44 -2.43
N ASP A 104 -8.71 6.39 -2.87
CA ASP A 104 -9.26 5.11 -3.32
C ASP A 104 -9.19 4.00 -2.27
N ASN A 105 -8.65 4.28 -1.08
CA ASN A 105 -8.92 3.44 0.08
C ASN A 105 -10.40 3.56 0.49
N ASP A 106 -11.00 2.47 1.01
CA ASP A 106 -12.42 2.44 1.38
C ASP A 106 -12.63 2.11 2.88
N PRO A 107 -13.08 3.08 3.71
CA PRO A 107 -13.33 4.48 3.37
C PRO A 107 -12.01 5.26 3.17
N SER A 108 -12.10 6.38 2.44
CA SER A 108 -10.93 7.24 2.17
C SER A 108 -10.19 7.62 3.46
N GLY A 109 -8.85 7.63 3.37
CA GLY A 109 -7.94 7.77 4.48
C GLY A 109 -6.88 6.69 4.50
N ASN A 110 -6.21 6.54 5.64
CA ASN A 110 -5.16 5.54 5.85
C ASN A 110 -5.57 4.42 6.81
N LYS A 111 -6.88 4.20 7.02
CA LYS A 111 -7.34 3.06 7.83
C LYS A 111 -7.04 1.77 7.08
N ILE A 112 -6.81 0.70 7.84
CA ILE A 112 -6.53 -0.63 7.29
C ILE A 112 -7.45 -1.65 7.94
N ALA A 113 -7.78 -2.72 7.21
CA ALA A 113 -8.64 -3.79 7.69
C ALA A 113 -8.06 -4.53 8.91
N TYR A 114 -6.73 -4.67 8.98
CA TYR A 114 -6.06 -5.50 9.98
C TYR A 114 -5.03 -4.71 10.82
N PRO A 115 -5.47 -3.73 11.63
CA PRO A 115 -4.56 -2.91 12.42
C PRO A 115 -3.95 -3.71 13.58
N LYS A 116 -2.67 -3.46 13.86
CA LYS A 116 -1.88 -4.16 14.89
C LYS A 116 -2.54 -4.23 16.26
N LYS A 117 -3.27 -3.19 16.67
CA LYS A 117 -4.05 -3.18 17.92
C LYS A 117 -5.04 -4.35 18.05
N TYR A 118 -5.43 -4.99 16.95
CA TYR A 118 -6.34 -6.15 16.93
C TYR A 118 -5.71 -7.41 16.30
N PHE A 119 -4.63 -7.27 15.52
CA PHE A 119 -3.96 -8.36 14.80
C PHE A 119 -2.46 -8.35 15.12
N ASN A 120 -2.00 -9.28 15.97
CA ASN A 120 -0.62 -9.25 16.50
C ASN A 120 0.46 -9.48 15.42
N GLU A 121 0.06 -10.08 14.30
CA GLU A 121 0.91 -10.40 13.15
C GLU A 121 1.20 -9.15 12.30
N ALA A 122 0.29 -8.17 12.31
CA ALA A 122 0.45 -6.89 11.62
C ALA A 122 1.53 -6.02 12.27
N LYS A 123 2.01 -5.02 11.52
CA LYS A 123 3.09 -4.10 11.89
C LYS A 123 2.56 -2.70 12.23
N HIS A 124 1.49 -2.25 11.58
CA HIS A 124 0.94 -0.89 11.67
C HIS A 124 -0.51 -0.87 12.13
N ASP A 125 -0.95 0.28 12.65
CA ASP A 125 -2.36 0.55 12.96
C ASP A 125 -3.08 1.31 11.82
N THR A 126 -2.32 1.80 10.84
CA THR A 126 -2.77 2.54 9.66
C THR A 126 -1.84 2.25 8.48
N ALA A 127 -2.30 2.42 7.26
CA ALA A 127 -1.52 2.21 6.05
C ALA A 127 -0.28 3.12 6.06
N GLY A 128 0.88 2.56 5.74
CA GLY A 128 2.13 3.28 5.85
C GLY A 128 3.34 2.44 5.46
N GLY A 129 4.48 2.76 6.07
CA GLY A 129 5.74 2.05 5.89
C GLY A 129 6.76 2.78 5.00
N LYS A 130 8.04 2.46 5.20
CA LYS A 130 9.17 2.98 4.40
C LYS A 130 9.65 2.01 3.31
N GLY A 131 9.17 0.77 3.35
CA GLY A 131 9.56 -0.30 2.43
C GLY A 131 10.84 -1.02 2.86
N THR A 132 11.24 -0.88 4.12
CA THR A 132 12.35 -1.64 4.71
C THR A 132 11.81 -2.92 5.37
N TYR A 133 12.67 -3.89 5.70
CA TYR A 133 12.21 -5.11 6.36
C TYR A 133 11.53 -4.84 7.72
N ASP A 134 12.07 -3.89 8.49
CA ASP A 134 11.57 -3.54 9.83
C ASP A 134 10.35 -2.59 9.78
N ASP A 135 10.15 -1.91 8.64
CA ASP A 135 9.08 -0.93 8.38
C ASP A 135 8.57 -1.11 6.94
N PRO A 136 7.94 -2.28 6.63
CA PRO A 136 7.47 -2.63 5.28
C PRO A 136 6.25 -1.78 4.89
N ILE A 137 6.00 -1.61 3.60
CA ILE A 137 4.79 -0.89 3.14
C ILE A 137 3.55 -1.76 3.30
N THR A 138 2.46 -1.19 3.82
CA THR A 138 1.17 -1.89 3.85
C THR A 138 0.71 -2.27 2.43
N PHE A 139 0.20 -3.48 2.25
CA PHE A 139 -0.55 -3.85 1.05
C PHE A 139 -1.88 -4.51 1.40
N ALA A 140 -2.80 -4.43 0.45
CA ALA A 140 -4.10 -5.09 0.47
C ALA A 140 -4.11 -6.28 -0.49
N SER A 141 -4.85 -7.32 -0.13
CA SER A 141 -5.02 -8.54 -0.93
C SER A 141 -6.26 -9.29 -0.45
N ASP A 142 -6.54 -10.42 -1.10
CA ASP A 142 -7.29 -11.50 -0.48
C ASP A 142 -6.47 -12.14 0.67
N LYS A 143 -7.12 -12.42 1.80
CA LYS A 143 -6.49 -12.98 3.03
C LYS A 143 -6.18 -14.48 2.95
N GLU A 144 -6.85 -15.21 2.06
CA GLU A 144 -6.58 -16.62 1.77
C GLU A 144 -5.40 -16.77 0.82
N LEU A 145 -5.16 -15.75 -0.03
CA LEU A 145 -3.94 -15.66 -0.84
C LEU A 145 -2.71 -15.34 0.03
N PHE A 146 -2.80 -14.34 0.91
CA PHE A 146 -1.76 -13.98 1.87
C PHE A 146 -2.35 -13.73 3.25
N GLU A 147 -1.88 -14.49 4.25
CA GLU A 147 -2.30 -14.29 5.64
C GLU A 147 -1.86 -12.90 6.15
N VAL A 148 -2.62 -12.34 7.08
CA VAL A 148 -2.28 -11.08 7.76
C VAL A 148 -0.87 -11.16 8.35
N GLY A 149 -0.07 -10.12 8.13
CA GLY A 149 1.34 -10.05 8.56
C GLY A 149 2.33 -10.72 7.62
N THR A 150 1.89 -11.38 6.54
CA THR A 150 2.81 -11.91 5.50
C THR A 150 3.66 -10.78 4.96
N VAL A 151 4.99 -10.96 4.97
CA VAL A 151 5.93 -10.01 4.38
C VAL A 151 6.32 -10.50 3.00
N LEU A 152 6.24 -9.61 2.01
CA LEU A 152 6.73 -9.85 0.66
C LEU A 152 7.88 -8.90 0.34
N TYR A 153 8.79 -9.32 -0.53
CA TYR A 153 9.75 -8.42 -1.16
C TYR A 153 9.39 -8.25 -2.65
N VAL A 154 9.29 -7.00 -3.08
CA VAL A 154 8.90 -6.61 -4.45
C VAL A 154 10.15 -6.13 -5.19
N PRO A 155 10.78 -6.98 -6.04
CA PRO A 155 12.11 -6.70 -6.55
C PRO A 155 12.20 -5.46 -7.43
N TYR A 156 11.15 -5.16 -8.20
CA TYR A 156 11.20 -4.07 -9.18
C TYR A 156 11.12 -2.68 -8.54
N ILE A 157 10.61 -2.56 -7.31
CA ILE A 157 10.65 -1.31 -6.50
C ILE A 157 11.68 -1.39 -5.38
N LYS A 158 12.30 -2.55 -5.15
CA LYS A 158 13.23 -2.84 -4.05
C LYS A 158 12.66 -2.47 -2.68
N LYS A 159 11.45 -2.96 -2.39
CA LYS A 159 10.76 -2.71 -1.12
C LYS A 159 10.19 -3.98 -0.52
N TYR A 160 10.17 -4.00 0.81
CA TYR A 160 9.35 -4.94 1.56
C TYR A 160 7.94 -4.38 1.75
N ILE A 161 6.95 -5.26 1.66
CA ILE A 161 5.54 -4.94 1.87
C ILE A 161 4.95 -5.96 2.85
N VAL A 162 3.89 -5.59 3.58
CA VAL A 162 3.22 -6.44 4.58
C VAL A 162 1.70 -6.45 4.41
N MET A 163 1.08 -7.62 4.55
CA MET A 163 -0.35 -7.79 4.38
C MET A 163 -1.10 -7.28 5.63
N GLU A 164 -1.79 -6.15 5.51
CA GLU A 164 -2.51 -5.55 6.64
C GLU A 164 -3.85 -4.93 6.26
N ASP A 165 -4.21 -4.99 4.98
CA ASP A 165 -5.42 -4.37 4.47
C ASP A 165 -6.19 -5.31 3.55
N GLN A 166 -7.44 -4.94 3.23
CA GLN A 166 -8.36 -5.75 2.43
C GLN A 166 -8.75 -5.01 1.17
N CYS A 167 -8.93 -5.75 0.07
CA CYS A 167 -9.25 -5.20 -1.24
C CYS A 167 -10.27 -6.12 -1.93
N SER A 168 -11.50 -5.64 -2.13
CA SER A 168 -12.60 -6.42 -2.72
C SER A 168 -12.27 -6.92 -4.13
N THR A 169 -11.68 -6.06 -4.97
CA THR A 169 -11.23 -6.45 -6.31
C THR A 169 -10.12 -7.50 -6.25
N CYS A 170 -9.34 -7.57 -5.18
CA CYS A 170 -8.31 -8.59 -5.00
C CYS A 170 -8.93 -9.96 -4.67
N GLU A 171 -10.00 -9.98 -3.87
CA GLU A 171 -10.81 -11.16 -3.57
C GLU A 171 -11.49 -11.69 -4.84
N ASP A 172 -12.20 -10.83 -5.59
CA ASP A 172 -12.84 -11.21 -6.85
C ASP A 172 -11.84 -11.80 -7.85
N ASN A 173 -10.67 -11.16 -8.01
CA ASN A 173 -9.61 -11.67 -8.87
C ASN A 173 -9.09 -13.03 -8.38
N TYR A 174 -8.97 -13.24 -7.06
CA TYR A 174 -8.48 -14.49 -6.50
C TYR A 174 -9.46 -15.65 -6.74
N ASP A 175 -10.76 -15.40 -6.58
CA ASP A 175 -11.84 -16.35 -6.93
C ASP A 175 -11.79 -16.74 -8.42
N ASP A 176 -11.42 -15.79 -9.29
CA ASP A 176 -11.20 -16.02 -10.73
C ASP A 176 -9.80 -16.63 -11.06
N GLY A 177 -9.01 -16.99 -10.05
CA GLY A 177 -7.70 -17.62 -10.19
C GLY A 177 -6.54 -16.67 -10.48
N ARG A 178 -6.75 -15.36 -10.35
CA ARG A 178 -5.73 -14.32 -10.53
C ARG A 178 -5.28 -13.77 -9.18
N LYS A 179 -4.00 -14.00 -8.87
CA LYS A 179 -3.35 -13.43 -7.68
C LYS A 179 -3.15 -11.93 -7.85
N HIS A 180 -3.67 -11.14 -6.94
CA HIS A 180 -3.66 -9.67 -6.98
C HIS A 180 -3.22 -9.11 -5.64
N ILE A 181 -2.30 -8.15 -5.67
CA ILE A 181 -1.95 -7.31 -4.53
C ILE A 181 -2.10 -5.84 -4.91
N ASP A 182 -2.49 -5.03 -3.93
CA ASP A 182 -2.63 -3.58 -4.07
C ASP A 182 -1.74 -2.89 -3.03
N ILE A 183 -0.74 -2.13 -3.46
CA ILE A 183 0.32 -1.62 -2.58
C ILE A 183 0.05 -0.17 -2.19
N TRP A 184 0.10 0.14 -0.89
CA TRP A 184 -0.12 1.49 -0.39
C TRP A 184 0.95 2.46 -0.92
N MET A 185 0.50 3.53 -1.55
CA MET A 185 1.31 4.65 -1.99
C MET A 185 1.12 5.80 -1.01
N SER A 186 2.17 6.12 -0.23
CA SER A 186 2.10 7.10 0.85
C SER A 186 1.56 8.44 0.36
N SER A 187 0.34 8.77 0.80
CA SER A 187 -0.46 9.90 0.34
C SER A 187 -1.28 10.51 1.49
N ASN A 188 -1.97 11.61 1.20
CA ASN A 188 -2.89 12.37 2.04
C ASN A 188 -4.09 12.81 1.15
N ASP A 189 -4.94 13.70 1.65
CA ASP A 189 -6.12 14.22 0.92
C ASP A 189 -5.77 15.23 -0.19
N ASP A 190 -4.49 15.37 -0.53
CA ASP A 190 -3.98 16.27 -1.56
C ASP A 190 -3.49 15.46 -2.79
N TYR A 191 -3.47 16.10 -3.96
CA TYR A 191 -2.86 15.57 -5.20
C TYR A 191 -3.48 14.27 -5.74
N GLU A 192 -4.81 14.14 -5.67
CA GLU A 192 -5.56 12.96 -6.11
C GLU A 192 -5.20 12.52 -7.55
N ASP A 193 -5.26 13.45 -8.50
CA ASP A 193 -5.01 13.15 -9.91
C ASP A 193 -3.57 12.68 -10.15
N GLU A 194 -2.59 13.36 -9.54
CA GLU A 194 -1.18 12.99 -9.64
C GLU A 194 -0.89 11.64 -8.99
N LEU A 195 -1.55 11.35 -7.88
CA LEU A 195 -1.47 10.06 -7.20
C LEU A 195 -1.96 8.94 -8.14
N TYR A 196 -3.13 9.10 -8.75
CA TYR A 196 -3.66 8.11 -9.69
C TYR A 196 -2.74 7.87 -10.89
N GLU A 197 -2.14 8.92 -11.46
CA GLU A 197 -1.14 8.75 -12.52
C GLU A 197 0.09 7.97 -12.03
N CYS A 198 0.53 8.21 -10.79
CA CYS A 198 1.66 7.50 -10.21
C CYS A 198 1.36 6.02 -9.94
N GLN A 199 0.16 5.72 -9.43
CA GLN A 199 -0.30 4.34 -9.23
C GLN A 199 -0.32 3.56 -10.56
N ARG A 200 -0.83 4.19 -11.63
CA ARG A 200 -0.82 3.59 -12.99
C ARG A 200 0.59 3.37 -13.51
N TYR A 201 1.51 4.31 -13.27
CA TYR A 201 2.91 4.15 -13.67
C TYR A 201 3.58 2.92 -13.03
N TRP A 202 3.31 2.67 -11.74
CA TRP A 202 3.93 1.58 -11.00
C TRP A 202 3.24 0.22 -11.15
N THR A 203 2.00 0.20 -11.63
CA THR A 203 1.20 -1.01 -11.88
C THR A 203 1.93 -2.00 -12.81
N ARG A 204 1.82 -3.30 -12.50
CA ARG A 204 2.41 -4.38 -13.31
C ARG A 204 1.39 -5.49 -13.54
N ASN A 205 1.08 -5.76 -14.81
CA ASN A 205 0.15 -6.84 -15.21
C ASN A 205 0.55 -8.21 -14.65
N LYS A 206 1.86 -8.46 -14.51
CA LYS A 206 2.41 -9.66 -13.88
C LYS A 206 3.84 -9.41 -13.44
N THR A 207 4.18 -9.73 -12.20
CA THR A 207 5.56 -9.70 -11.68
C THR A 207 5.77 -10.76 -10.60
N LYS A 208 7.02 -11.06 -10.29
CA LYS A 208 7.38 -11.96 -9.17
C LYS A 208 7.58 -11.16 -7.90
N VAL A 209 6.94 -11.59 -6.83
CA VAL A 209 7.23 -11.17 -5.46
C VAL A 209 7.82 -12.36 -4.70
N GLU A 210 8.74 -12.08 -3.80
CA GLU A 210 9.29 -13.10 -2.91
C GLU A 210 8.47 -13.13 -1.62
N LYS A 211 7.96 -14.31 -1.26
CA LYS A 211 7.22 -14.53 -0.03
C LYS A 211 8.19 -14.86 1.11
N ASP A 212 7.94 -14.30 2.29
CA ASP A 212 8.74 -14.45 3.50
C ASP A 212 10.25 -14.25 3.25
N PRO A 213 10.64 -13.12 2.63
CA PRO A 213 12.00 -12.85 2.21
C PRO A 213 12.94 -12.70 3.43
N PRO A 214 14.24 -12.98 3.27
CA PRO A 214 15.22 -12.61 4.28
C PRO A 214 15.35 -11.09 4.38
N LYS A 215 15.79 -10.58 5.54
CA LYS A 215 15.93 -9.13 5.82
C LYS A 215 17.05 -8.40 5.06
N ASN A 216 17.85 -9.10 4.25
CA ASN A 216 19.06 -8.58 3.60
C ASN A 216 18.89 -8.32 2.09
N ARG A 217 17.66 -8.16 1.60
CA ARG A 217 17.43 -7.70 0.23
C ARG A 217 17.86 -6.23 0.11
N GLU A 218 18.26 -5.87 -1.09
CA GLU A 218 18.54 -4.47 -1.41
C GLU A 218 17.27 -3.64 -1.20
N VAL A 219 17.38 -2.46 -0.60
CA VAL A 219 16.22 -1.59 -0.34
C VAL A 219 16.45 -0.23 -0.97
N ASN A 220 15.45 0.23 -1.72
CA ASN A 220 15.33 1.64 -2.05
C ASN A 220 14.38 2.31 -1.05
N SER A 221 14.91 3.22 -0.24
CA SER A 221 14.15 3.94 0.79
C SER A 221 13.46 5.21 0.30
N LYS A 222 13.62 5.61 -0.97
CA LYS A 222 12.88 6.74 -1.55
C LYS A 222 11.39 6.40 -1.60
N PRO A 223 10.48 7.33 -1.31
CA PRO A 223 9.05 7.10 -1.53
C PRO A 223 8.76 6.91 -3.02
N LEU A 224 7.61 6.32 -3.34
CA LEU A 224 7.14 6.19 -4.73
C LEU A 224 6.39 7.45 -5.20
N PHE A 225 5.85 8.22 -4.26
CA PHE A 225 5.10 9.44 -4.45
C PHE A 225 5.49 10.46 -3.38
N ASP A 226 5.70 11.70 -3.78
CA ASP A 226 5.90 12.82 -2.88
C ASP A 226 4.56 13.52 -2.62
N LYS A 227 3.89 13.13 -1.54
CA LYS A 227 2.60 13.70 -1.13
C LYS A 227 2.65 15.17 -0.71
N GLU A 228 3.83 15.76 -0.57
CA GLU A 228 3.97 17.19 -0.25
C GLU A 228 4.00 18.04 -1.53
N ASN A 229 4.33 17.45 -2.68
CA ASN A 229 4.50 18.15 -3.95
C ASN A 229 3.70 17.55 -5.12
N GLY A 230 3.01 16.42 -4.93
CA GLY A 230 2.31 15.69 -5.98
C GLY A 230 3.24 15.01 -6.99
N GLU A 231 4.50 14.75 -6.65
CA GLU A 231 5.47 14.22 -7.61
C GLU A 231 5.50 12.68 -7.60
N CYS A 232 5.35 12.06 -8.77
CA CYS A 232 5.62 10.64 -8.93
C CYS A 232 7.12 10.36 -9.06
N LEU A 233 7.71 9.69 -8.06
CA LEU A 233 9.15 9.48 -7.96
C LEU A 233 9.57 8.22 -8.71
N ASN A 234 9.68 8.32 -10.03
CA ASN A 234 9.97 7.20 -10.94
C ASN A 234 11.45 6.74 -11.01
N SER A 235 12.35 7.38 -10.25
CA SER A 235 13.79 7.06 -10.23
C SER A 235 14.17 6.19 -9.03
N ILE A 236 14.05 4.88 -9.23
CA ILE A 236 14.41 3.83 -8.24
C ILE A 236 15.70 3.09 -8.53
#